data_AF-A0A4Q8CYX6-F1
#
_entry.id   AF-A0A4Q8CYX6-F1
#
_cell.length_a   1.000
_cell.length_b   1.000
_cell.length_c   1.000
_cell.angle_alpha   90.00
_cell.angle_beta   90.00
_cell.angle_gamma   90.00
#
_symmetry.space_group_name_H-M   'P 1'
#
loop_
_entity.id
_entity.type
_entity.pdbx_description
1 polymer ?
#
loop_
_entity_poly.entity_id
_entity_poly.type
_entity_poly.pdbx_seq_one_letter_code
_entity_poly.pdbx_strand_id
1 'polypeptide(L)'
;MNGDIDAAIRAWREQTTPVAADPQSLLAYRWSGHVRAVVEAESAYLVLMRIETDPSWRGQGEASRVLDWLTTLCDRYGVTLLGQANADDANGLSQGDLLDWYARHGFHIDDSRRGGPLVWYPRRPETIA
;
A
#
# COMPACT_ATOMS: atom_id res chain seq x y z
N MET A 1 -21.36 6.88 -0.89
CA MET A 1 -20.61 8.16 -0.94
C MET A 1 -19.22 7.78 -1.37
N ASN A 2 -18.84 8.06 -2.62
CA ASN A 2 -17.49 7.77 -3.10
C ASN A 2 -16.56 8.86 -2.56
N GLY A 3 -15.43 8.46 -1.96
CA GLY A 3 -14.43 9.40 -1.45
C GLY A 3 -13.74 10.21 -2.55
N ASP A 4 -12.91 11.17 -2.14
CA ASP A 4 -12.16 12.05 -3.05
C ASP A 4 -10.80 11.42 -3.40
N ILE A 5 -10.81 10.58 -4.45
CA ILE A 5 -9.63 9.82 -4.92
C ILE A 5 -8.56 10.77 -5.46
N ASP A 6 -8.96 11.83 -6.17
CA ASP A 6 -8.04 12.79 -6.77
C ASP A 6 -7.31 13.59 -5.69
N ALA A 7 -8.01 14.02 -4.63
CA ALA A 7 -7.37 14.65 -3.49
C ALA A 7 -6.46 13.68 -2.72
N ALA A 8 -6.90 12.43 -2.55
CA ALA A 8 -6.12 11.39 -1.89
C ALA A 8 -4.80 11.10 -2.62
N ILE A 9 -4.83 10.85 -3.94
CA ILE A 9 -3.61 10.57 -4.70
C ILE A 9 -2.69 11.79 -4.82
N ARG A 10 -3.26 13.01 -4.87
CA ARG A 10 -2.48 14.25 -4.81
C ARG A 10 -1.75 14.37 -3.48
N ALA A 11 -2.42 14.15 -2.35
CA ALA A 11 -1.79 14.20 -1.03
C ALA A 11 -0.66 13.17 -0.90
N TRP A 12 -0.82 11.96 -1.45
CA TRP A 12 0.27 10.97 -1.52
C TRP A 12 1.48 11.50 -2.30
N ARG A 13 1.24 12.12 -3.46
CA ARG A 13 2.31 12.67 -4.30
C ARG A 13 3.02 13.86 -3.65
N GLU A 14 2.32 14.67 -2.86
CA GLU A 14 2.90 15.80 -2.13
C GLU A 14 3.76 15.34 -0.93
N GLN A 15 3.38 14.24 -0.27
CA GLN A 15 4.12 13.67 0.86
C GLN A 15 5.39 12.89 0.45
N THR A 16 5.54 12.57 -0.84
CA THR A 16 6.57 11.64 -1.32
C THR A 16 7.35 12.16 -2.52
N THR A 17 8.59 11.70 -2.64
CA THR A 17 9.49 12.09 -3.73
C THR A 17 9.50 11.01 -4.80
N PRO A 18 9.36 11.32 -6.10
CA PRO A 18 9.47 10.29 -7.14
C PRO A 18 10.85 9.63 -7.10
N VAL A 19 10.89 8.30 -7.27
CA VAL A 19 12.14 7.59 -7.55
C VAL A 19 12.56 7.92 -8.99
N ALA A 20 13.87 8.01 -9.24
CA ALA A 20 14.38 8.15 -10.59
C ALA A 20 13.83 7.05 -11.49
N ALA A 21 13.40 7.43 -12.70
CA ALA A 21 12.82 6.48 -13.65
C ALA A 21 13.82 5.36 -13.93
N ASP A 22 13.38 4.13 -13.68
CA ASP A 22 14.11 2.92 -14.04
C ASP A 22 13.49 2.38 -15.33
N PRO A 23 14.21 2.39 -16.48
CA PRO A 23 13.70 1.86 -17.74
C PRO A 23 13.28 0.39 -17.68
N GLN A 24 13.72 -0.36 -16.67
CA GLN A 24 13.39 -1.77 -16.47
C GLN A 24 12.15 -1.98 -15.60
N SER A 25 11.64 -0.92 -14.95
CA SER A 25 10.46 -1.00 -14.08
C SER A 25 9.31 -0.18 -14.67
N LEU A 26 8.13 -0.80 -14.76
CA LEU A 26 6.90 -0.10 -15.12
C LEU A 26 6.27 0.62 -13.91
N LEU A 27 6.81 0.43 -12.70
CA LEU A 27 6.22 0.95 -11.48
C LEU A 27 6.73 2.34 -11.15
N ALA A 28 5.79 3.26 -10.92
CA ALA A 28 6.09 4.64 -10.53
C ALA A 28 6.37 4.75 -9.02
N TYR A 29 7.50 4.20 -8.57
CA TYR A 29 7.89 4.26 -7.16
C TYR A 29 8.04 5.70 -6.66
N ARG A 30 7.72 5.88 -5.37
CA ARG A 30 7.98 7.12 -4.63
C ARG A 30 8.58 6.81 -3.26
N TRP A 31 9.54 7.63 -2.84
CA TRP A 31 10.21 7.58 -1.54
C TRP A 31 9.45 8.34 -0.46
N SER A 32 9.40 7.74 0.73
CA SER A 32 9.06 8.34 2.01
C SER A 32 10.07 7.84 3.05
N GLY A 33 11.07 8.66 3.40
CA GLY A 33 12.20 8.20 4.20
C GLY A 33 12.97 7.08 3.50
N HIS A 34 13.16 5.93 4.17
CA HIS A 34 13.81 4.73 3.60
C HIS A 34 12.80 3.70 3.08
N VAL A 35 11.54 4.11 2.91
CA VAL A 35 10.49 3.29 2.32
C VAL A 35 10.20 3.79 0.91
N ARG A 36 10.19 2.88 -0.06
CA ARG A 36 9.59 3.15 -1.37
C ARG A 36 8.27 2.43 -1.51
N ALA A 37 7.29 3.11 -2.08
CA ALA A 37 6.00 2.51 -2.35
C ALA A 37 5.44 2.97 -3.70
N VAL A 38 4.51 2.19 -4.22
CA VAL A 38 3.75 2.46 -5.43
C VAL A 38 2.29 2.48 -5.05
N VAL A 39 1.69 3.66 -5.15
CA VAL A 39 0.26 3.87 -4.91
C VAL A 39 -0.33 4.50 -6.17
N GLU A 40 -1.32 3.83 -6.74
CA GLU A 40 -2.03 4.27 -7.93
C GLU A 40 -3.49 4.58 -7.62
N ALA A 41 -4.09 5.43 -8.44
CA ALA A 41 -5.50 5.76 -8.34
C ALA A 41 -6.28 5.01 -9.42
N GLU A 42 -7.25 4.21 -8.98
CA GLU A 42 -8.28 3.64 -9.83
C GLU A 42 -9.56 4.48 -9.73
N SER A 43 -10.53 4.23 -10.61
CA SER A 43 -11.75 5.06 -10.67
C SER A 43 -12.57 5.09 -9.36
N ALA A 44 -12.38 4.13 -8.45
CA ALA A 44 -13.16 4.01 -7.21
C ALA A 44 -12.32 3.80 -5.93
N TYR A 45 -11.01 3.58 -6.03
CA TYR A 45 -10.13 3.27 -4.90
C TYR A 45 -8.67 3.57 -5.23
N LEU A 46 -7.82 3.56 -4.21
CA LEU A 46 -6.37 3.55 -4.35
C LEU A 46 -5.85 2.11 -4.34
N VAL A 47 -4.78 1.86 -5.10
CA VAL A 47 -4.09 0.57 -5.13
C VAL A 47 -2.70 0.73 -4.56
N LEU A 48 -2.42 0.06 -3.45
CA LEU A 48 -1.05 -0.18 -2.97
C LEU A 48 -0.48 -1.36 -3.73
N MET A 49 0.26 -1.07 -4.79
CA MET A 49 0.90 -2.10 -5.62
C MET A 49 2.14 -2.69 -4.97
N ARG A 50 2.88 -1.85 -4.23
CA ARG A 50 4.16 -2.25 -3.64
C ARG A 50 4.53 -1.35 -2.48
N ILE A 51 5.14 -1.93 -1.44
CA ILE A 51 5.79 -1.21 -0.35
C ILE A 51 7.02 -1.98 0.09
N GLU A 52 8.15 -1.28 0.22
CA GLU A 52 9.43 -1.86 0.58
C GLU A 52 10.22 -0.91 1.47
N THR A 53 10.84 -1.46 2.50
CA THR A 53 11.88 -0.75 3.27
C THR A 53 13.25 -1.17 2.79
N ASP A 54 14.16 -0.21 2.63
CA ASP A 54 15.58 -0.46 2.43
C ASP A 54 16.08 -1.54 3.40
N PRO A 55 16.77 -2.59 2.93
CA PRO A 55 17.25 -3.68 3.78
C PRO A 55 18.00 -3.23 5.04
N SER A 56 18.76 -2.14 4.97
CA SER A 56 19.55 -1.59 6.07
C SER A 56 18.70 -0.90 7.15
N TRP A 57 17.43 -0.62 6.84
CA TRP A 57 16.48 0.10 7.69
C TRP A 57 15.27 -0.75 8.11
N ARG A 58 15.25 -2.04 7.73
CA ARG A 58 14.22 -2.98 8.16
C ARG A 58 14.20 -3.10 9.70
N GLY A 59 13.02 -3.37 10.25
CA GLY A 59 12.82 -3.51 11.71
C GLY A 59 12.66 -2.20 12.48
N GLN A 60 12.80 -1.03 11.85
CA GLN A 60 12.66 0.29 12.50
C GLN A 60 11.23 0.87 12.45
N GLY A 61 10.27 0.09 11.93
CA GLY A 61 8.87 0.48 11.81
C GLY A 61 8.56 1.53 10.74
N GLU A 62 9.47 1.80 9.80
CA GLU A 62 9.23 2.84 8.77
C GLU A 62 8.10 2.49 7.82
N ALA A 63 8.02 1.25 7.32
CA ALA A 63 6.88 0.82 6.50
C ALA A 63 5.56 0.97 7.25
N SER A 64 5.54 0.65 8.55
CA SER A 64 4.36 0.85 9.41
C SER A 64 3.94 2.31 9.45
N ARG A 65 4.88 3.26 9.62
CA ARG A 65 4.56 4.69 9.60
C ARG A 65 3.99 5.14 8.25
N VAL A 66 4.51 4.62 7.14
CA VAL A 66 3.96 4.89 5.81
C VAL A 66 2.55 4.31 5.67
N LEU A 67 2.32 3.09 6.16
CA LEU A 67 1.00 2.47 6.10
C LEU A 67 -0.03 3.17 7.01
N ASP A 68 0.37 3.61 8.21
CA ASP A 68 -0.45 4.43 9.12
C ASP A 68 -0.83 5.77 8.50
N TRP A 69 0.09 6.37 7.76
CA TRP A 69 -0.19 7.60 7.02
C TRP A 69 -1.18 7.35 5.88
N LEU A 70 -1.03 6.25 5.13
CA LEU A 70 -1.95 5.87 4.05
C LEU A 70 -3.36 5.56 4.58
N THR A 71 -3.50 4.87 5.72
CA THR A 71 -4.81 4.63 6.34
C THR A 71 -5.45 5.92 6.84
N THR A 72 -4.67 6.81 7.47
CA THR A 72 -5.13 8.15 7.86
C THR A 72 -5.60 8.98 6.65
N LEU A 73 -4.92 8.84 5.51
CA LEU A 73 -5.31 9.46 4.25
C LEU A 73 -6.63 8.87 3.73
N CYS A 74 -6.80 7.55 3.80
CA CYS A 74 -8.06 6.90 3.44
C CYS A 74 -9.22 7.41 4.29
N ASP A 75 -9.02 7.52 5.60
CA ASP A 75 -10.03 8.03 6.53
C ASP A 75 -10.38 9.49 6.23
N ARG A 76 -9.38 10.32 5.95
CA ARG A 76 -9.55 11.74 5.64
C ARG A 76 -10.39 11.98 4.38
N TYR A 77 -10.13 11.22 3.33
CA TYR A 77 -10.77 11.43 2.02
C TYR A 77 -11.92 10.46 1.74
N GLY A 78 -12.22 9.54 2.68
CA GLY A 78 -13.28 8.54 2.53
C GLY A 78 -13.03 7.55 1.40
N VAL A 79 -11.77 7.28 1.09
CA VAL A 79 -11.36 6.36 0.00
C VAL A 79 -10.94 5.00 0.55
N THR A 80 -10.87 4.00 -0.32
CA THR A 80 -10.35 2.67 0.01
C THR A 80 -8.93 2.53 -0.51
N LEU A 81 -8.05 1.91 0.27
CA LEU A 81 -6.78 1.36 -0.18
C LEU A 81 -6.92 -0.15 -0.35
N LEU A 82 -6.57 -0.64 -1.52
CA LEU A 82 -6.57 -2.05 -1.88
C LEU A 82 -5.15 -2.49 -2.22
N GLY A 83 -4.76 -3.71 -1.86
CA GLY A 83 -3.48 -4.27 -2.29
C GLY A 83 -3.54 -5.78 -2.41
N GLN A 84 -2.60 -6.35 -3.15
CA GLN A 84 -2.35 -7.78 -3.17
C GLN A 84 -1.10 -8.04 -2.34
N ALA A 85 -1.26 -8.68 -1.19
CA ALA A 85 -0.22 -8.84 -0.18
C ALA A 85 0.58 -10.11 -0.42
N ASN A 86 1.44 -10.11 -1.45
CA ASN A 86 2.37 -11.20 -1.70
C ASN A 86 3.77 -10.84 -1.17
N ALA A 87 4.37 -11.73 -0.38
CA ALA A 87 5.78 -11.61 -0.03
C ALA A 87 6.67 -11.86 -1.27
N ASP A 88 7.63 -10.96 -1.52
CA ASP A 88 8.38 -10.93 -2.79
C ASP A 88 9.78 -11.55 -2.69
N ASP A 89 10.43 -11.51 -1.52
CA ASP A 89 11.80 -12.00 -1.32
C ASP A 89 11.95 -12.89 -0.08
N ALA A 90 12.98 -13.75 -0.08
CA ALA A 90 13.32 -14.59 1.07
C ALA A 90 13.92 -13.79 2.25
N ASN A 91 14.26 -12.52 2.02
CA ASN A 91 14.96 -11.67 2.99
C ASN A 91 14.01 -10.72 3.75
N GLY A 92 12.74 -10.66 3.35
CA GLY A 92 11.70 -9.81 3.93
C GLY A 92 10.82 -10.56 4.92
N LEU A 93 9.58 -10.08 5.07
CA LEU A 93 8.58 -10.76 5.88
C LEU A 93 8.18 -12.08 5.22
N SER A 94 7.95 -13.10 6.04
CA SER A 94 7.24 -14.27 5.55
C SER A 94 5.81 -13.89 5.14
N GLN A 95 5.15 -14.73 4.35
CA GLN A 95 3.76 -14.47 3.95
C GLN A 95 2.84 -14.29 5.18
N GLY A 96 3.01 -15.11 6.22
CA GLY A 96 2.24 -14.98 7.46
C GLY A 96 2.50 -13.66 8.18
N ASP A 97 3.78 -13.31 8.34
CA ASP A 97 4.17 -12.06 9.01
C ASP A 97 3.70 -10.81 8.25
N LEU A 98 3.65 -10.87 6.91
CA LEU A 98 3.12 -9.81 6.08
C LEU A 98 1.62 -9.59 6.31
N LEU A 99 0.84 -10.67 6.38
CA LEU A 99 -0.60 -10.57 6.66
C LEU A 99 -0.86 -10.08 8.07
N ASP A 100 -0.14 -10.59 9.07
CA ASP A 100 -0.22 -10.10 10.44
C ASP A 100 0.16 -8.62 10.53
N TRP A 101 1.15 -8.19 9.74
CA TRP A 101 1.52 -6.78 9.64
C TRP A 101 0.37 -5.93 9.09
N TYR A 102 -0.27 -6.31 7.98
CA TYR A 102 -1.46 -5.61 7.48
C TYR A 102 -2.62 -5.59 8.49
N ALA A 103 -2.89 -6.71 9.16
CA ALA A 103 -3.94 -6.82 10.17
C ALA A 103 -3.75 -5.85 11.35
N ARG A 104 -2.50 -5.67 11.82
CA ARG A 104 -2.17 -4.69 12.88
C ARG A 104 -2.49 -3.24 12.47
N HIS A 105 -2.51 -2.95 11.16
CA HIS A 105 -2.87 -1.65 10.60
C HIS A 105 -4.36 -1.55 10.23
N GLY A 106 -5.19 -2.51 10.69
CA GLY A 106 -6.65 -2.47 10.51
C GLY A 106 -7.13 -2.95 9.15
N PHE A 107 -6.27 -3.53 8.31
CA PHE A 107 -6.68 -4.08 7.02
C PHE A 107 -7.53 -5.34 7.22
N HIS A 108 -8.54 -5.47 6.39
CA HIS A 108 -9.22 -6.72 6.16
C HIS A 108 -8.43 -7.57 5.16
N ILE A 109 -8.47 -8.88 5.32
CA ILE A 109 -7.67 -9.83 4.57
C ILE A 109 -8.58 -10.94 4.01
N ASP A 110 -8.41 -11.25 2.73
CA ASP A 110 -8.97 -12.44 2.06
C ASP A 110 -7.80 -13.25 1.48
N ASP A 111 -7.39 -14.29 2.21
CA ASP A 111 -6.31 -15.21 1.84
C ASP A 111 -6.80 -16.44 1.07
N SER A 112 -8.10 -16.55 0.79
CA SER A 112 -8.71 -17.71 0.14
C SER A 112 -8.51 -17.74 -1.39
N ARG A 113 -7.96 -16.67 -1.97
CA ARG A 113 -7.89 -16.48 -3.42
C ARG A 113 -6.67 -17.17 -4.04
N ARG A 114 -6.87 -17.80 -5.20
CA ARG A 114 -5.78 -18.42 -5.99
C ARG A 114 -4.71 -17.44 -6.49
N GLY A 115 -5.01 -16.13 -6.52
CA GLY A 115 -4.06 -15.08 -6.89
C GLY A 115 -3.11 -14.67 -5.77
N GLY A 116 -3.33 -15.14 -4.54
CA GLY A 116 -2.65 -14.62 -3.35
C GLY A 116 -3.56 -13.66 -2.56
N PRO A 117 -3.16 -13.29 -1.34
CA PRO A 117 -4.05 -12.61 -0.41
C PRO A 117 -4.40 -11.19 -0.88
N LEU A 118 -5.68 -10.87 -0.85
CA LEU A 118 -6.19 -9.52 -1.08
C LEU A 118 -6.35 -8.81 0.26
N VAL A 119 -5.86 -7.58 0.36
CA VAL A 119 -6.00 -6.75 1.57
C VAL A 119 -6.66 -5.42 1.23
N TRP A 120 -7.51 -4.93 2.13
CA TRP A 120 -8.15 -3.63 1.94
C TRP A 120 -8.40 -2.87 3.25
N TYR A 121 -8.45 -1.55 3.15
CA TYR A 121 -8.80 -0.64 4.23
C TYR A 121 -9.57 0.59 3.70
N PRO A 122 -10.61 1.11 4.38
CA PRO A 122 -11.29 0.51 5.53
C PRO A 122 -12.41 -0.46 5.10
N ARG A 123 -12.90 -0.40 3.86
CA ARG A 123 -14.03 -1.22 3.37
C ARG A 123 -13.72 -1.78 2.00
N ARG A 124 -14.26 -2.95 1.66
CA ARG A 124 -14.00 -3.57 0.37
C ARG A 124 -14.70 -2.76 -0.74
N PRO A 125 -14.04 -2.44 -1.87
CA PRO A 125 -14.72 -1.79 -2.99
C PRO A 125 -15.82 -2.71 -3.54
N GLU A 126 -17.02 -2.16 -3.73
CA GLU A 126 -18.19 -2.91 -4.26
C GLU A 126 -17.95 -3.49 -5.66
N THR A 127 -17.00 -2.91 -6.40
CA THR A 127 -16.66 -3.28 -7.78
C THR A 127 -15.73 -4.50 -7.87
N ILE A 128 -15.24 -5.05 -6.75
CA ILE A 128 -14.31 -6.19 -6.75
C ILE A 128 -15.00 -7.42 -6.16
N ALA A 129 -15.52 -8.27 -7.06
CA ALA A 129 -16.12 -9.58 -6.76
C ALA A 129 -15.10 -10.57 -6.14
#